data_AF-A0A7L3QK36-F1
#
_entry.id   AF-A0A7L3QK36-F1
#
_cell.length_a   1.000
_cell.length_b   1.000
_cell.length_c   1.000
_cell.angle_alpha   90.00
_cell.angle_beta   90.00
_cell.angle_gamma   90.00
#
_symmetry.space_group_name_H-M   'P 1'
#
loop_
_entity.id
_entity.type
_entity.pdbx_description
1 polymer ?
#
loop_
_entity_poly.entity_id
_entity_poly.type
_entity_poly.pdbx_seq_one_letter_code
_entity_poly.pdbx_strand_id
1 'polypeptide(L)'
;QRHLESTNPFHPYERFDTLKQFLEFDGQVLGFSCVWNDPESQLSGPRELVLRYYLSDDTIDIKEILPDNSGRDVVPFFLKRDKLPKNAPTAPYHPGTITNYTLLNVLGKPERNKGYYIRDVLQTGAVHQEFYKDSDLKIGAVINVWGRQVLLCDCDEFTKEHYRKKYGI
;
A
#
# COMPACT_ATOMS: atom_id res chain seq x y z
N GLN A 1 33.54 -36.86 10.87
CA GLN A 1 32.66 -36.63 9.72
C GLN A 1 32.52 -35.12 9.55
N ARG A 2 33.04 -34.54 8.46
CA ARG A 2 32.98 -33.10 8.20
C ARG A 2 31.59 -32.78 7.64
N HIS A 3 30.80 -32.00 8.37
CA HIS A 3 29.56 -31.44 7.86
C HIS A 3 29.91 -30.52 6.68
N LEU A 4 29.51 -30.92 5.48
CA LEU A 4 29.43 -30.03 4.32
C LEU A 4 28.20 -29.15 4.56
N GLU A 5 28.36 -28.07 5.31
CA GLU A 5 27.41 -26.96 5.20
C GLU A 5 27.45 -26.49 3.77
N SER A 6 26.33 -26.68 3.07
CA SER A 6 26.09 -26.14 1.75
C SER A 6 26.29 -24.62 1.82
N THR A 7 27.48 -24.16 1.46
CA THR A 7 27.73 -22.75 1.20
C THR A 7 27.05 -22.47 -0.14
N ASN A 8 25.73 -22.29 -0.10
CA ASN A 8 25.04 -21.65 -1.18
C ASN A 8 25.69 -20.26 -1.32
N PRO A 9 26.34 -19.91 -2.45
CA PRO A 9 26.96 -18.60 -2.55
C PRO A 9 25.86 -17.56 -2.35
N PHE A 10 25.96 -16.83 -1.23
CA PHE A 10 25.01 -15.82 -0.77
C PHE A 10 25.00 -14.68 -1.75
N HIS A 11 24.30 -14.84 -2.87
CA HIS A 11 23.90 -13.73 -3.70
C HIS A 11 22.75 -13.05 -2.94
N PRO A 12 22.99 -12.00 -2.14
CA PRO A 12 22.04 -11.51 -1.15
C PRO A 12 21.04 -10.53 -1.80
N TYR A 13 20.67 -10.81 -3.04
CA TYR A 13 19.60 -10.08 -3.71
C TYR A 13 18.33 -10.91 -3.54
N GLU A 14 17.50 -10.46 -2.60
CA GLU A 14 16.10 -10.89 -2.54
C GLU A 14 15.45 -10.58 -3.88
N ARG A 15 15.01 -11.62 -4.58
CA ARG A 15 14.15 -11.46 -5.76
C ARG A 15 12.76 -11.09 -5.25
N PHE A 16 12.41 -9.82 -5.36
CA PHE A 16 11.02 -9.37 -5.23
C PHE A 16 10.27 -9.81 -6.48
N ASP A 17 9.57 -10.95 -6.42
CA ASP A 17 8.77 -11.45 -7.53
C ASP A 17 7.41 -10.74 -7.58
N THR A 18 7.44 -9.47 -7.99
CA THR A 18 6.24 -8.66 -8.24
C THR A 18 5.50 -9.10 -9.50
N LEU A 19 6.21 -9.73 -10.43
CA LEU A 19 5.64 -10.16 -11.71
C LEU A 19 4.66 -11.31 -11.54
N LYS A 20 4.95 -12.26 -10.64
CA LYS A 20 4.04 -13.35 -10.35
C LYS A 20 2.66 -12.86 -9.89
N GLN A 21 2.63 -11.93 -8.92
CA GLN A 21 1.38 -11.36 -8.43
C GLN A 21 0.61 -10.65 -9.54
N PHE A 22 1.31 -9.88 -10.37
CA PHE A 22 0.69 -9.22 -11.51
C PHE A 22 0.04 -10.22 -12.47
N LEU A 23 0.73 -11.30 -12.85
CA LEU A 23 0.21 -12.28 -13.81
C LEU A 23 -0.99 -13.09 -13.27
N GLU A 24 -1.03 -13.38 -11.97
CA GLU A 24 -2.11 -14.16 -11.36
C GLU A 24 -3.40 -13.35 -11.18
N PHE A 25 -3.27 -12.06 -10.86
CA PHE A 25 -4.39 -11.20 -10.47
C PHE A 25 -4.65 -10.06 -11.46
N ASP A 26 -4.08 -10.11 -12.66
CA ASP A 26 -4.31 -9.08 -13.69
C ASP A 26 -5.80 -8.93 -13.99
N GLY A 27 -6.27 -7.67 -14.04
CA GLY A 27 -7.68 -7.33 -14.23
C GLY A 27 -8.60 -7.60 -13.04
N GLN A 28 -8.13 -8.17 -11.92
CA GLN A 28 -8.95 -8.40 -10.73
C GLN A 28 -8.93 -7.20 -9.79
N VAL A 29 -10.10 -6.60 -9.58
CA VAL A 29 -10.26 -5.39 -8.77
C VAL A 29 -11.41 -5.59 -7.78
N LEU A 30 -11.15 -5.32 -6.50
CA LEU A 30 -12.15 -5.38 -5.46
C LEU A 30 -12.78 -3.99 -5.29
N GLY A 31 -14.06 -3.87 -5.62
CA GLY A 31 -14.83 -2.64 -5.44
C GLY A 31 -15.61 -2.63 -4.12
N PHE A 32 -15.60 -1.47 -3.48
CA PHE A 32 -16.34 -1.20 -2.23
C PHE A 32 -17.06 0.14 -2.30
N SER A 33 -18.30 0.18 -1.82
CA SER A 33 -18.99 1.43 -1.54
C SER A 33 -18.61 1.90 -0.14
N CYS A 34 -18.30 3.17 -0.04
CA CYS A 34 -17.74 3.78 1.14
C CYS A 34 -18.47 5.07 1.47
N VAL A 35 -18.52 5.40 2.76
CA VAL A 35 -19.08 6.67 3.23
C VAL A 35 -18.03 7.39 4.06
N TRP A 36 -17.81 8.66 3.76
CA TRP A 36 -16.96 9.54 4.55
C TRP A 36 -17.79 10.62 5.23
N ASN A 37 -17.79 10.59 6.56
CA ASN A 37 -18.36 11.64 7.39
C ASN A 37 -17.29 12.72 7.60
N ASP A 38 -17.41 13.80 6.84
CA ASP A 38 -16.53 14.95 6.96
C ASP A 38 -16.93 15.79 8.20
N PRO A 39 -16.07 15.92 9.22
CA PRO A 39 -16.41 16.66 10.44
C PRO A 39 -16.64 18.16 10.19
N GLU A 40 -16.06 18.72 9.12
CA GLU A 40 -16.24 20.12 8.73
C GLU A 40 -17.53 20.33 7.93
N SER A 41 -18.14 19.25 7.42
CA SER A 41 -19.30 19.29 6.54
C SER A 41 -20.61 19.08 7.28
N GLN A 42 -20.82 19.83 8.38
CA GLN A 42 -22.09 19.78 9.14
C GLN A 42 -23.32 20.13 8.26
N LEU A 43 -23.12 20.88 7.17
CA LEU A 43 -24.19 21.34 6.29
C LEU A 43 -24.44 20.43 5.07
N SER A 44 -23.43 19.71 4.59
CA SER A 44 -23.50 19.01 3.29
C SER A 44 -23.75 17.51 3.38
N GLY A 45 -23.84 16.96 4.59
CA GLY A 45 -24.10 15.53 4.82
C GLY A 45 -22.91 14.61 4.50
N PRO A 46 -23.09 13.28 4.68
CA PRO A 46 -22.08 12.28 4.40
C PRO A 46 -21.74 12.24 2.90
N ARG A 47 -20.45 12.01 2.57
CA ARG A 47 -19.98 11.88 1.19
C ARG A 47 -19.90 10.42 0.80
N GLU A 48 -20.45 10.08 -0.36
CA GLU A 48 -20.36 8.74 -0.93
C GLU A 48 -19.08 8.60 -1.76
N LEU A 49 -18.33 7.55 -1.48
CA LEU A 49 -17.07 7.24 -2.11
C LEU A 49 -17.11 5.81 -2.68
N VAL A 50 -16.36 5.57 -3.75
CA VAL A 50 -16.08 4.24 -4.28
C VAL A 50 -14.60 3.98 -4.12
N LEU A 51 -14.27 2.90 -3.42
CA LEU A 51 -12.91 2.42 -3.27
C LEU A 51 -12.68 1.24 -4.20
N ARG A 52 -11.56 1.24 -4.91
CA ARG A 52 -11.13 0.09 -5.72
C ARG A 52 -9.75 -0.36 -5.26
N TYR A 53 -9.64 -1.64 -4.92
CA TYR A 53 -8.39 -2.28 -4.53
C TYR A 53 -7.91 -3.19 -5.66
N TYR A 54 -6.68 -2.99 -6.11
CA TYR A 54 -6.06 -3.75 -7.18
C TYR A 54 -5.23 -4.89 -6.60
N LEU A 55 -5.64 -6.14 -6.87
CA LEU A 55 -4.95 -7.34 -6.36
C LEU A 55 -3.58 -7.56 -7.00
N SER A 56 -3.35 -6.99 -8.18
CA SER A 56 -2.11 -7.14 -8.94
C SER A 56 -0.92 -6.41 -8.32
N ASP A 57 -1.15 -5.30 -7.61
CA ASP A 57 -0.08 -4.46 -7.04
C ASP A 57 -0.34 -3.93 -5.62
N ASP A 58 -1.44 -4.36 -4.99
CA ASP A 58 -1.88 -3.93 -3.66
C ASP A 58 -2.06 -2.40 -3.55
N THR A 59 -2.51 -1.78 -4.63
CA THR A 59 -2.80 -0.33 -4.66
C THR A 59 -4.29 -0.06 -4.54
N ILE A 60 -4.63 1.12 -4.02
CA ILE A 60 -6.00 1.58 -3.81
C ILE A 60 -6.20 2.87 -4.59
N ASP A 61 -7.34 2.98 -5.26
CA ASP A 61 -7.86 4.28 -5.68
C ASP A 61 -9.22 4.55 -5.04
N ILE A 62 -9.54 5.84 -4.91
CA ILE A 62 -10.79 6.29 -4.31
C ILE A 62 -11.37 7.40 -5.16
N LYS A 63 -12.65 7.29 -5.48
CA LYS A 63 -13.42 8.28 -6.23
C LYS A 63 -14.61 8.73 -5.40
N GLU A 64 -14.93 10.01 -5.49
CA GLU A 64 -16.16 10.57 -4.90
C GLU A 64 -17.30 10.45 -5.91
N ILE A 65 -18.46 9.96 -5.46
CA ILE A 65 -19.70 10.03 -6.22
C ILE A 65 -20.34 11.36 -5.87
N LEU A 66 -20.44 12.25 -6.86
CA LEU A 66 -21.08 13.55 -6.71
C LEU A 66 -22.53 13.48 -7.22
N PRO A 67 -23.54 13.89 -6.43
CA PRO A 67 -24.90 14.02 -6.93
C PRO A 67 -25.02 15.22 -7.87
N ASP A 68 -26.04 15.19 -8.73
CA ASP A 68 -26.37 16.29 -9.63
C ASP A 68 -26.62 17.58 -8.85
N ASN A 69 -26.13 18.71 -9.38
CA ASN A 69 -26.26 20.03 -8.76
C ASN A 69 -25.66 20.14 -7.34
N SER A 70 -24.67 19.30 -6.98
CA SER A 70 -23.98 19.39 -5.68
C SER A 70 -23.21 20.69 -5.45
N GLY A 71 -22.92 21.46 -6.52
CA GLY A 71 -22.10 22.67 -6.46
C GLY A 71 -20.62 22.41 -6.15
N ARG A 72 -20.19 21.14 -6.12
CA ARG A 72 -18.79 20.73 -5.96
C ARG A 72 -18.14 20.52 -7.31
N ASP A 73 -16.84 20.80 -7.38
CA ASP A 73 -16.06 20.57 -8.59
C ASP A 73 -15.87 19.07 -8.86
N VAL A 74 -15.93 18.68 -10.12
CA VAL A 74 -15.82 17.29 -10.57
C VAL A 74 -14.35 16.87 -10.60
N VAL A 75 -13.86 16.48 -9.42
CA VAL A 75 -12.52 15.90 -9.32
C VAL A 75 -12.56 14.42 -9.74
N PRO A 76 -11.66 13.97 -10.64
CA PRO A 76 -11.70 12.60 -11.15
C PRO A 76 -11.30 11.55 -10.10
N PHE A 77 -10.56 11.95 -9.07
CA PHE A 77 -10.09 11.08 -7.99
C PHE A 77 -10.09 11.83 -6.67
N PHE A 78 -10.59 11.18 -5.63
CA PHE A 78 -10.38 11.60 -4.24
C PHE A 78 -8.98 11.18 -3.77
N LEU A 79 -8.57 9.95 -4.13
CA LEU A 79 -7.22 9.44 -3.98
C LEU A 79 -6.78 8.81 -5.30
N LYS A 80 -5.67 9.30 -5.86
CA LYS A 80 -5.03 8.66 -7.02
C LYS A 80 -4.49 7.29 -6.60
N ARG A 81 -4.54 6.32 -7.53
CA ARG A 81 -4.00 4.97 -7.34
C ARG A 81 -2.61 4.99 -6.72
N ASP A 82 -2.51 4.53 -5.48
CA ASP A 82 -1.26 4.42 -4.72
C ASP A 82 -1.43 3.39 -3.59
N LYS A 83 -0.31 2.97 -2.97
CA LYS A 83 -0.35 2.12 -1.78
C LYS A 83 -0.76 2.97 -0.57
N LEU A 84 -1.83 2.56 0.10
CA LEU A 84 -2.34 3.30 1.24
C LEU A 84 -1.66 2.83 2.54
N PRO A 85 -0.91 3.69 3.25
CA PRO A 85 -0.32 3.32 4.52
C PRO A 85 -1.36 3.27 5.64
N LYS A 86 -1.26 2.30 6.55
CA LYS A 86 -2.15 2.16 7.71
C LYS A 86 -2.00 3.33 8.68
N ASN A 87 -0.76 3.74 8.91
CA ASN A 87 -0.37 4.74 9.91
C ASN A 87 -0.21 6.15 9.31
N ALA A 88 -1.27 6.66 8.67
CA ALA A 88 -1.29 8.02 8.13
C ALA A 88 -1.92 9.03 9.12
N PRO A 89 -1.51 10.31 9.17
CA PRO A 89 -0.44 10.95 8.40
C PRO A 89 0.94 10.59 8.96
N THR A 90 1.80 10.04 8.10
CA THR A 90 3.19 9.76 8.46
C THR A 90 4.01 11.04 8.33
N ALA A 91 4.80 11.39 9.34
CA ALA A 91 5.73 12.51 9.23
C ALA A 91 6.68 12.30 8.05
N PRO A 92 7.06 13.37 7.32
CA PRO A 92 7.99 13.23 6.21
C PRO A 92 9.30 12.64 6.73
N TYR A 93 9.75 11.57 6.08
CA TYR A 93 11.03 10.95 6.40
C TYR A 93 12.18 11.83 5.93
N HIS A 94 13.32 11.74 6.62
CA HIS A 94 14.52 12.41 6.13
C HIS A 94 14.96 11.78 4.80
N PRO A 95 15.55 12.56 3.87
CA PRO A 95 16.08 12.01 2.64
C PRO A 95 17.06 10.86 2.93
N GLY A 96 16.84 9.70 2.31
CA GLY A 96 17.66 8.50 2.53
C GLY A 96 17.17 7.55 3.64
N THR A 97 16.07 7.87 4.34
CA THR A 97 15.47 6.93 5.31
C THR A 97 14.84 5.72 4.62
N ILE A 98 14.08 5.97 3.54
CA ILE A 98 13.39 4.93 2.78
C ILE A 98 14.29 4.55 1.62
N THR A 99 15.08 3.49 1.82
CA THR A 99 15.90 2.89 0.78
C THR A 99 15.60 1.40 0.68
N ASN A 100 15.82 0.81 -0.50
CA ASN A 100 15.64 -0.63 -0.72
C ASN A 100 16.58 -1.49 0.14
N TYR A 101 17.62 -0.87 0.70
CA TYR A 101 18.58 -1.51 1.57
C TYR A 101 19.17 -0.49 2.54
N THR A 102 19.45 -0.93 3.76
CA THR A 102 20.26 -0.15 4.69
C THR A 102 21.74 -0.36 4.40
N LEU A 103 22.53 0.66 4.71
CA LEU A 103 23.98 0.62 4.60
C LEU A 103 24.57 0.42 5.99
N LEU A 104 25.49 -0.54 6.10
CA LEU A 104 26.27 -0.74 7.32
C LEU A 104 27.38 0.31 7.41
N ASN A 105 28.13 0.50 6.32
CA ASN A 105 29.27 1.43 6.25
C ASN A 105 29.46 1.98 4.83
N VAL A 106 29.93 3.23 4.75
CA VAL A 106 30.40 3.85 3.50
C VAL A 106 31.91 4.03 3.62
N LEU A 107 32.68 3.35 2.77
CA LEU A 107 34.14 3.39 2.77
C LEU A 107 34.62 4.09 1.50
N GLY A 108 35.34 5.21 1.67
CA GLY A 108 35.94 5.95 0.55
C GLY A 108 37.36 6.38 0.87
N LYS A 109 38.28 6.25 -0.09
CA LYS A 109 39.52 7.04 -0.11
C LYS A 109 39.23 8.32 -0.91
N PRO A 110 39.64 9.51 -0.44
CA PRO A 110 39.33 10.77 -1.11
C PRO A 110 39.96 10.89 -2.52
N GLU A 111 40.93 10.04 -2.86
CA GLU A 111 41.78 10.20 -4.04
C GLU A 111 41.25 9.55 -5.32
N ARG A 112 40.23 8.69 -5.24
CA ARG A 112 39.63 8.05 -6.42
C ARG A 112 38.13 7.95 -6.17
N ASN A 113 37.29 8.41 -7.09
CA ASN A 113 35.82 8.30 -7.12
C ASN A 113 35.30 6.84 -7.12
N LYS A 114 35.83 5.99 -6.23
CA LYS A 114 35.48 4.60 -5.99
C LYS A 114 35.29 4.45 -4.48
N GLY A 115 34.23 5.09 -3.99
CA GLY A 115 33.66 4.71 -2.70
C GLY A 115 32.93 3.38 -2.87
N TYR A 116 33.12 2.46 -1.93
CA TYR A 116 32.35 1.23 -1.86
C TYR A 116 31.53 1.27 -0.56
N TYR A 117 30.27 0.88 -0.65
CA TYR A 117 29.39 0.77 0.51
C TYR A 117 29.14 -0.70 0.83
N ILE A 118 29.04 -1.00 2.12
CA ILE A 118 28.68 -2.32 2.61
C ILE A 118 27.20 -2.28 2.93
N ARG A 119 26.40 -3.12 2.26
CA ARG A 119 24.98 -3.32 2.56
C ARG A 119 24.85 -4.03 3.91
N ASP A 120 23.96 -3.55 4.75
CA ASP A 120 23.57 -4.26 5.97
C ASP A 120 22.63 -5.41 5.61
N VAL A 121 23.08 -6.65 5.87
CA VAL A 121 22.34 -7.88 5.55
C VAL A 121 21.12 -8.04 6.46
N LEU A 122 21.21 -7.53 7.70
CA LEU A 122 20.14 -7.67 8.70
C LEU A 122 19.06 -6.59 8.58
N GLN A 123 19.30 -5.55 7.77
CA GLN A 123 18.36 -4.46 7.55
C GLN A 123 17.87 -3.79 8.85
N THR A 124 18.74 -3.67 9.85
CA THR A 124 18.34 -3.33 11.24
C THR A 124 17.73 -1.93 11.37
N GLY A 125 18.05 -1.01 10.44
CA GLY A 125 17.51 0.34 10.38
C GLY A 125 16.43 0.55 9.32
N ALA A 126 15.94 -0.50 8.66
CA ALA A 126 14.97 -0.37 7.57
C ALA A 126 13.60 0.02 8.12
N VAL A 127 13.10 1.18 7.69
CA VAL A 127 11.74 1.61 8.04
C VAL A 127 10.75 0.76 7.26
N HIS A 128 10.01 -0.08 7.97
CA HIS A 128 8.90 -0.84 7.41
C HIS A 128 7.60 -0.06 7.58
N GLN A 129 7.05 0.40 6.45
CA GLN A 129 5.72 0.99 6.43
C GLN A 129 4.69 -0.10 6.14
N GLU A 130 3.69 -0.21 7.02
CA GLU A 130 2.57 -1.11 6.81
C GLU A 130 1.53 -0.47 5.90
N PHE A 131 1.17 -1.19 4.83
CA PHE A 131 0.14 -0.80 3.88
C PHE A 131 -1.12 -1.65 4.08
N TYR A 132 -2.27 -1.09 3.74
CA TYR A 132 -3.52 -1.85 3.72
C TYR A 132 -3.43 -3.00 2.72
N LYS A 133 -3.86 -4.18 3.16
CA LYS A 133 -4.03 -5.35 2.31
C LYS A 133 -5.50 -5.68 2.15
N ASP A 134 -5.81 -6.56 1.22
CA ASP A 134 -7.15 -7.09 1.05
C ASP A 134 -7.71 -7.70 2.36
N SER A 135 -6.88 -8.34 3.18
CA SER A 135 -7.32 -8.88 4.49
C SER A 135 -7.90 -7.83 5.46
N ASP A 136 -7.51 -6.57 5.31
CA ASP A 136 -7.95 -5.46 6.17
C ASP A 136 -9.26 -4.81 5.66
N LEU A 137 -9.64 -5.07 4.40
CA LEU A 137 -10.80 -4.46 3.76
C LEU A 137 -12.04 -5.33 3.94
N LYS A 138 -12.81 -5.04 4.98
CA LYS A 138 -14.07 -5.76 5.29
C LYS A 138 -15.24 -4.80 5.36
N ILE A 139 -16.42 -5.31 5.05
CA ILE A 139 -17.66 -4.54 5.24
C ILE A 139 -17.80 -4.18 6.72
N GLY A 140 -18.07 -2.91 7.00
CA GLY A 140 -18.13 -2.33 8.34
C GLY A 140 -16.78 -1.89 8.91
N ALA A 141 -15.66 -2.15 8.22
CA ALA A 141 -14.35 -1.64 8.64
C ALA A 141 -14.20 -0.15 8.31
N VAL A 142 -13.47 0.57 9.17
CA VAL A 142 -13.10 1.96 8.96
C VAL A 142 -11.65 2.02 8.52
N ILE A 143 -11.41 2.57 7.33
CA ILE A 143 -10.06 2.77 6.80
C ILE A 143 -9.63 4.21 6.99
N ASN A 144 -8.35 4.40 7.24
CA ASN A 144 -7.75 5.72 7.37
C ASN A 144 -7.09 6.14 6.05
N VAL A 145 -7.70 7.13 5.39
CA VAL A 145 -7.20 7.73 4.15
C VAL A 145 -6.53 9.05 4.47
N TRP A 146 -5.22 9.02 4.78
CA TRP A 146 -4.42 10.23 5.08
C TRP A 146 -5.04 11.13 6.16
N GLY A 147 -5.60 10.54 7.22
CA GLY A 147 -6.27 11.24 8.32
C GLY A 147 -7.80 11.31 8.20
N ARG A 148 -8.36 10.88 7.07
CA ARG A 148 -9.81 10.82 6.86
C ARG A 148 -10.33 9.40 7.11
N GLN A 149 -11.22 9.26 8.08
CA GLN A 149 -11.83 7.97 8.41
C GLN A 149 -12.98 7.66 7.47
N VAL A 150 -12.80 6.67 6.61
CA VAL A 150 -13.80 6.24 5.61
C VAL A 150 -14.36 4.90 6.03
N LEU A 151 -15.70 4.79 6.10
CA LEU A 151 -16.40 3.56 6.46
C LEU A 151 -16.71 2.76 5.19
N LEU A 152 -16.37 1.46 5.18
CA LEU A 152 -16.75 0.52 4.14
C LEU A 152 -18.18 0.01 4.41
N CYS A 153 -19.12 0.26 3.49
CA CYS A 153 -20.54 -0.03 3.68
C CYS A 153 -21.02 -1.26 2.89
N ASP A 154 -20.60 -1.40 1.63
CA ASP A 154 -20.96 -2.53 0.77
C ASP A 154 -19.80 -2.89 -0.18
N CYS A 155 -19.93 -4.00 -0.90
CA CYS A 155 -18.95 -4.45 -1.88
C CYS A 155 -19.60 -5.06 -3.13
N ASP A 156 -18.85 -5.04 -4.22
CA ASP A 156 -19.28 -5.59 -5.50
C ASP A 156 -19.45 -7.12 -5.44
N GLU A 157 -20.25 -7.68 -6.35
CA GLU A 157 -20.49 -9.13 -6.42
C GLU A 157 -19.18 -9.92 -6.63
N PHE A 158 -18.30 -9.41 -7.50
CA PHE A 158 -16.97 -10.00 -7.70
C PHE A 158 -16.15 -10.03 -6.40
N THR A 159 -16.20 -8.95 -5.63
CA THR A 159 -15.53 -8.86 -4.33
C THR A 159 -16.06 -9.95 -3.41
N LYS A 160 -17.39 -10.11 -3.30
CA LYS A 160 -18.02 -11.15 -2.47
C LYS A 160 -17.53 -12.55 -2.85
N GLU A 161 -17.49 -12.88 -4.13
CA GLU A 161 -17.00 -14.18 -4.61
C GLU A 161 -15.50 -14.39 -4.31
N HIS A 162 -14.68 -13.35 -4.48
CA HIS A 162 -13.26 -13.40 -4.16
C HIS A 162 -13.03 -13.66 -2.66
N TYR A 163 -13.74 -12.95 -1.77
CA TYR A 163 -13.62 -13.19 -0.32
C TYR A 163 -14.15 -14.58 0.08
N ARG A 164 -15.21 -15.07 -0.56
CA ARG A 164 -15.71 -16.43 -0.35
C ARG A 164 -14.68 -17.49 -0.75
N LYS A 165 -13.98 -17.28 -1.87
CA LYS A 165 -12.95 -18.21 -2.36
C LYS A 165 -11.67 -18.16 -1.52
N LYS A 166 -11.21 -16.96 -1.15
CA LYS A 166 -9.92 -16.75 -0.46
C LYS A 166 -10.01 -16.94 1.05
N TYR A 167 -11.06 -16.43 1.68
CA TYR A 167 -11.23 -16.38 3.13
C TYR A 167 -12.36 -17.27 3.65
N GLY A 168 -13.23 -17.80 2.77
CA GLY A 168 -14.33 -18.68 3.17
C GLY A 168 -15.49 -17.97 3.87
N ILE A 169 -15.63 -16.66 3.67
CA ILE A 169 -16.69 -15.81 4.26
C ILE A 169 -17.70 -15.32 3.23
#